data_AF-A0A3B8MMQ0-F1
#
_entry.id   AF-A0A3B8MMQ0-F1
#
_cell.length_a   1.000
_cell.length_b   1.000
_cell.length_c   1.000
_cell.angle_alpha   90.00
_cell.angle_beta   90.00
_cell.angle_gamma   90.00
#
_symmetry.space_group_name_H-M   'P 1'
#
loop_
_entity.id
_entity.type
_entity.pdbx_description
1 polymer ?
#
loop_
_entity_poly.entity_id
_entity_poly.type
_entity_poly.pdbx_seq_one_letter_code
_entity_poly.pdbx_strand_id
1 'polypeptide(L)'
;GAEAKDDNTLILEDGEPMIFGKDRDKGIRLNGLDPEVVTLGNGISEEDLLVHDEAHESPALGYLLSRLEYPRHPLPFGVFRRIKRPTYEEQLMAQGKQAREDRGDGDLAKLFHSGDTWIVPEDSGWKPEDLRAVATEPSPSTPDIGPNIDAEEEEKDELQSLMVKSISKLDLPDPEIVSAETTLDVAVDKMQDKNLGCLVVTTEDSKLAGIFAQGDIFSQVAGKEIDLNSTTVGSLMTADPTSLKRSAPIGHVLHLMALHGFRHIPIVDDGGRPVKLASFKAILKSVGGLLD
;
A
#
# COMPACT_ATOMS: atom_id res chain seq x y z
N GLY A 1 -29.39 4.00 -32.72
CA GLY A 1 -30.02 4.84 -31.68
C GLY A 1 -28.98 5.72 -31.02
N ALA A 2 -28.56 6.79 -31.71
CA ALA A 2 -27.78 7.86 -31.08
C ALA A 2 -28.69 8.75 -30.22
N GLU A 3 -29.96 8.91 -30.61
CA GLU A 3 -30.93 9.75 -29.91
C GLU A 3 -31.26 9.33 -28.47
N ALA A 4 -31.12 8.04 -28.13
CA ALA A 4 -31.36 7.54 -26.77
C ALA A 4 -30.14 7.67 -25.85
N LYS A 5 -28.95 7.99 -26.40
CA LYS A 5 -27.74 8.15 -25.59
C LYS A 5 -27.73 9.52 -24.91
N ASP A 6 -28.04 10.57 -25.66
CA ASP A 6 -27.97 11.94 -25.17
C ASP A 6 -29.04 12.23 -24.08
N ASP A 7 -30.17 11.52 -24.12
CA ASP A 7 -31.22 11.67 -23.11
C ASP A 7 -30.92 10.96 -21.78
N ASN A 8 -29.93 10.06 -21.77
CA ASN A 8 -29.56 9.20 -20.63
C ASN A 8 -28.13 9.43 -20.13
N THR A 9 -27.43 10.42 -20.66
CA THR A 9 -26.02 10.71 -20.37
C THR A 9 -25.91 12.02 -19.62
N LEU A 10 -25.25 12.01 -18.47
CA LEU A 10 -24.90 13.21 -17.71
C LEU A 10 -23.42 13.53 -17.93
N ILE A 11 -23.12 14.70 -18.48
CA ILE A 11 -21.75 15.20 -18.58
C ILE A 11 -21.45 16.04 -17.35
N LEU A 12 -20.37 15.69 -16.64
CA LEU A 12 -19.94 16.37 -15.42
C LEU A 12 -18.93 17.46 -15.78
N GLU A 13 -19.23 18.69 -15.37
CA GLU A 13 -18.36 19.86 -15.51
C GLU A 13 -18.15 20.50 -14.13
N ASP A 14 -16.90 20.79 -13.76
CA ASP A 14 -16.54 21.36 -12.45
C ASP A 14 -17.22 22.72 -12.23
N GLY A 15 -17.99 22.85 -11.14
CA GLY A 15 -18.71 24.06 -10.76
C GLY A 15 -20.06 24.27 -11.44
N GLU A 16 -20.47 23.37 -12.35
CA GLU A 16 -21.74 23.48 -13.08
C GLU A 16 -22.84 22.61 -12.44
N PRO A 17 -24.12 23.02 -12.53
CA PRO A 17 -25.25 22.19 -12.12
C PRO A 17 -25.37 20.93 -13.00
N MET A 18 -25.68 19.79 -12.38
CA MET A 18 -25.80 18.50 -13.06
C MET A 18 -27.07 18.42 -13.91
N ILE A 19 -27.00 18.93 -15.14
CA ILE A 19 -28.11 18.98 -16.12
C ILE A 19 -27.84 17.98 -17.24
N PHE A 20 -28.89 17.28 -17.68
CA PHE A 20 -28.83 16.31 -18.76
C PHE A 20 -30.15 16.27 -19.54
N GLY A 21 -30.22 15.44 -20.58
CA GLY A 21 -31.35 15.40 -21.51
C GLY A 21 -31.04 16.13 -22.81
N LYS A 22 -31.64 15.68 -23.91
CA LYS A 22 -31.40 16.24 -25.26
C LYS A 22 -31.66 17.75 -25.32
N ASP A 23 -32.69 18.20 -24.61
CA ASP A 23 -33.14 19.60 -24.56
C ASP A 23 -32.67 20.31 -23.27
N ARG A 24 -31.76 19.68 -22.49
CA ARG A 24 -31.26 20.17 -21.19
C ARG A 24 -32.41 20.48 -20.21
N ASP A 25 -33.42 19.63 -20.21
CA ASP A 25 -34.66 19.79 -19.46
C ASP A 25 -34.68 18.98 -18.16
N LYS A 26 -33.67 18.15 -17.88
CA LYS A 26 -33.58 17.33 -16.66
C LYS A 26 -32.32 17.67 -15.86
N GLY A 27 -32.40 17.51 -14.55
CA GLY A 27 -31.26 17.71 -13.65
C GLY A 27 -31.27 16.73 -12.49
N ILE A 28 -30.16 16.64 -11.78
CA ILE A 28 -30.05 15.86 -10.53
C ILE A 28 -30.12 16.80 -9.34
N ARG A 29 -30.95 16.47 -8.35
CA ARG A 29 -31.01 17.12 -7.04
C ARG A 29 -30.84 16.08 -5.93
N LEU A 30 -30.34 16.50 -4.77
CA LEU A 30 -30.33 15.66 -3.57
C LEU A 30 -31.56 15.88 -2.70
N ASN A 31 -32.25 14.80 -2.36
CA ASN A 31 -33.24 14.78 -1.28
C ASN A 31 -32.65 14.03 -0.09
N GLY A 32 -32.04 14.75 0.84
CA GLY A 32 -31.20 14.14 1.88
C GLY A 32 -29.92 13.57 1.29
N LEU A 33 -29.80 12.24 1.27
CA LEU A 33 -28.64 11.52 0.68
C LEU A 33 -28.97 10.82 -0.64
N ASP A 34 -30.23 10.88 -1.10
CA ASP A 34 -30.69 10.18 -2.29
C ASP A 34 -30.71 11.14 -3.51
N PRO A 35 -30.06 10.78 -4.62
CA PRO A 35 -30.16 11.53 -5.87
C PRO A 35 -31.52 11.29 -6.54
N GLU A 36 -32.17 12.38 -6.90
CA GLU A 36 -33.46 12.43 -7.61
C GLU A 36 -33.29 13.15 -8.94
N VAL A 37 -33.88 12.59 -10.00
CA VAL A 37 -33.99 13.26 -11.31
C VAL A 37 -35.19 14.17 -11.29
N VAL A 38 -34.98 15.46 -11.57
CA VAL A 38 -36.03 16.47 -11.66
C VAL A 38 -36.07 17.07 -13.06
N THR A 39 -37.24 17.55 -13.48
CA THR A 39 -37.40 18.30 -14.74
C THR A 39 -37.37 19.79 -14.43
N LEU A 40 -36.54 20.54 -15.16
CA LEU A 40 -36.42 21.99 -15.08
C LEU A 40 -37.72 22.65 -15.57
N GLY A 41 -38.23 23.62 -14.79
CA GLY A 41 -39.53 24.27 -15.03
C GLY A 41 -40.52 24.07 -13.88
N ASN A 42 -41.65 24.79 -13.91
CA ASN A 42 -42.69 24.75 -12.86
C ASN A 42 -42.18 24.99 -11.43
N GLY A 43 -41.24 25.92 -11.25
CA GLY A 43 -40.71 26.32 -9.93
C GLY A 43 -39.44 25.61 -9.49
N ILE A 44 -38.88 24.72 -10.31
CA ILE A 44 -37.53 24.15 -10.12
C ILE A 44 -36.57 24.86 -11.06
N SER A 45 -35.52 25.44 -10.49
CA SER A 45 -34.48 26.19 -11.20
C SER A 45 -33.12 25.48 -11.10
N GLU A 46 -32.11 25.98 -11.82
CA GLU A 46 -30.76 25.42 -11.75
C GLU A 46 -30.14 25.54 -10.34
N GLU A 47 -30.60 26.51 -9.54
CA GLU A 47 -30.15 26.70 -8.15
C GLU A 47 -30.58 25.55 -7.22
N ASP A 48 -31.61 24.81 -7.61
CA ASP A 48 -32.11 23.65 -6.85
C ASP A 48 -31.36 22.35 -7.18
N LEU A 49 -30.44 22.39 -8.16
CA LEU A 49 -29.73 21.21 -8.64
C LEU A 49 -28.42 20.99 -7.87
N LEU A 50 -27.96 19.74 -7.89
CA LEU A 50 -26.66 19.36 -7.39
C LEU A 50 -25.58 19.94 -8.31
N VAL A 51 -24.72 20.79 -7.76
CA VAL A 51 -23.54 21.30 -8.45
C VAL A 51 -22.40 20.30 -8.33
N HIS A 52 -21.72 20.02 -9.43
CA HIS A 52 -20.56 19.14 -9.43
C HIS A 52 -19.32 19.87 -8.89
N ASP A 53 -18.60 19.24 -7.97
CA ASP A 53 -17.32 19.74 -7.45
C ASP A 53 -16.31 18.59 -7.51
N GLU A 54 -15.36 18.70 -8.44
CA GLU A 54 -14.32 17.71 -8.61
C GLU A 54 -13.33 17.72 -7.44
N ALA A 55 -13.10 18.89 -6.85
CA ALA A 55 -12.05 19.13 -5.86
C ALA A 55 -12.54 19.01 -4.40
N HIS A 56 -13.81 18.65 -4.20
CA HIS A 56 -14.43 18.55 -2.90
C HIS A 56 -13.60 17.68 -1.93
N GLU A 57 -13.42 18.17 -0.70
CA GLU A 57 -12.58 17.51 0.33
C GLU A 57 -13.12 16.10 0.65
N SER A 58 -14.43 16.00 0.90
CA SER A 58 -15.12 14.73 1.15
C SER A 58 -15.29 13.93 -0.15
N PRO A 59 -14.95 12.61 -0.15
CA PRO A 59 -15.13 11.73 -1.30
C PRO A 59 -16.59 11.34 -1.61
N ALA A 60 -17.55 11.77 -0.78
CA ALA A 60 -18.94 11.31 -0.82
C ALA A 60 -19.61 11.59 -2.18
N LEU A 61 -19.38 12.76 -2.77
CA LEU A 61 -19.97 13.14 -4.05
C LEU A 61 -19.49 12.23 -5.20
N GLY A 62 -18.17 12.04 -5.32
CA GLY A 62 -17.61 11.14 -6.32
C GLY A 62 -18.08 9.70 -6.16
N TYR A 63 -18.30 9.25 -4.91
CA TYR A 63 -18.87 7.92 -4.65
C TYR A 63 -20.34 7.82 -5.07
N LEU A 64 -21.15 8.83 -4.77
CA LEU A 64 -22.55 8.90 -5.21
C LEU A 64 -22.64 8.84 -6.73
N LEU A 65 -21.83 9.64 -7.42
CA LEU A 65 -21.78 9.68 -8.89
C LEU A 65 -21.42 8.31 -9.49
N SER A 66 -20.48 7.59 -8.90
CA SER A 66 -20.09 6.23 -9.35
C SER A 66 -21.21 5.18 -9.31
N ARG A 67 -22.30 5.45 -8.59
CA ARG A 67 -23.43 4.53 -8.40
C ARG A 67 -24.67 4.93 -9.18
N LEU A 68 -24.63 6.02 -9.95
CA LEU A 68 -25.73 6.39 -10.82
C LEU A 68 -25.80 5.41 -11.99
N GLU A 69 -26.93 4.72 -12.12
CA GLU A 69 -27.13 3.69 -13.13
C GLU A 69 -28.50 3.83 -13.82
N TYR A 70 -28.51 3.63 -15.14
CA TYR A 70 -29.73 3.57 -15.93
C TYR A 70 -30.53 2.28 -15.60
N PRO A 71 -31.87 2.29 -15.53
CA PRO A 71 -32.80 3.35 -15.95
C PRO A 71 -33.18 4.37 -14.89
N ARG A 72 -32.70 4.20 -13.65
CA ARG A 72 -33.13 5.04 -12.54
C ARG A 72 -32.50 6.43 -12.58
N HIS A 73 -31.25 6.51 -13.04
CA HIS A 73 -30.45 7.73 -13.13
C HIS A 73 -29.70 7.79 -14.47
N PRO A 74 -29.27 8.97 -14.93
CA PRO A 74 -28.41 9.06 -16.10
C PRO A 74 -27.03 8.45 -15.80
N LEU A 75 -26.33 8.02 -16.85
CA LEU A 75 -24.94 7.56 -16.75
C LEU A 75 -24.00 8.77 -16.73
N PRO A 76 -23.21 8.96 -15.66
CA PRO A 76 -22.28 10.09 -15.55
C PRO A 76 -20.99 9.84 -16.32
N PHE A 77 -20.51 10.87 -17.01
CA PHE A 77 -19.22 10.90 -17.71
C PHE A 77 -18.48 12.19 -17.37
N GLY A 78 -17.18 12.07 -17.13
CA GLY A 78 -16.32 13.20 -16.74
C GLY A 78 -15.42 12.83 -15.57
N VAL A 79 -14.84 13.84 -14.93
CA VAL A 79 -14.00 13.65 -13.74
C VAL A 79 -14.88 13.58 -12.51
N PHE A 80 -14.90 12.45 -11.81
CA PHE A 80 -15.77 12.31 -10.62
C PHE A 80 -15.12 12.91 -9.38
N ARG A 81 -13.78 12.94 -9.36
CA ARG A 81 -12.98 13.51 -8.27
C ARG A 81 -11.56 13.82 -8.76
N ARG A 82 -11.07 15.01 -8.43
CA ARG A 82 -9.72 15.50 -8.68
C ARG A 82 -9.05 15.78 -7.34
N ILE A 83 -7.96 15.07 -7.05
CA ILE A 83 -7.21 15.25 -5.81
C ILE A 83 -5.87 15.89 -6.15
N LYS A 84 -5.57 17.04 -5.52
CA LYS A 84 -4.22 17.61 -5.59
C LYS A 84 -3.33 16.91 -4.56
N ARG A 85 -2.28 16.25 -5.05
CA ARG A 85 -1.22 15.69 -4.20
C ARG A 85 0.11 16.26 -4.69
N PRO A 86 1.03 16.58 -3.78
CA PRO A 86 2.35 17.01 -4.18
C PRO A 86 3.02 15.89 -4.98
N THR A 87 3.81 16.27 -5.97
CA THR A 87 4.65 15.30 -6.67
C THR A 87 5.80 14.88 -5.75
N TYR A 88 6.40 13.74 -6.06
CA TYR A 88 7.61 13.31 -5.37
C TYR A 88 8.71 14.38 -5.42
N GLU A 89 8.92 15.00 -6.59
CA GLU A 89 9.90 16.06 -6.80
C GLU A 89 9.62 17.30 -5.94
N GLU A 90 8.35 17.73 -5.86
CA GLU A 90 7.93 18.84 -4.99
C GLU A 90 8.23 18.55 -3.51
N GLN A 91 8.02 17.31 -3.07
CA GLN A 91 8.32 16.87 -1.70
C GLN A 91 9.83 16.81 -1.42
N LEU A 92 10.62 16.29 -2.35
CA LEU A 92 12.08 16.20 -2.24
C LEU A 92 12.72 17.59 -2.17
N MET A 93 12.28 18.50 -3.04
CA MET A 93 12.74 19.89 -3.03
C MET A 93 12.37 20.60 -1.72
N ALA A 94 11.17 20.37 -1.20
CA ALA A 94 10.74 20.90 0.09
C ALA A 94 11.60 20.38 1.25
N GLN A 95 11.95 19.09 1.24
CA GLN A 95 12.83 18.47 2.24
C GLN A 95 14.24 19.07 2.21
N GLY A 96 14.83 19.24 1.02
CA GLY A 96 16.15 19.87 0.87
C GLY A 96 16.16 21.33 1.33
N LYS A 97 15.09 22.08 1.03
CA LYS A 97 14.92 23.45 1.52
C LYS A 97 14.84 23.49 3.05
N GLN A 98 14.04 22.61 3.66
CA GLN A 98 13.90 22.51 5.11
C GLN A 98 15.24 22.17 5.77
N ALA A 99 15.99 21.21 5.22
CA ALA A 99 17.29 20.83 5.75
C ALA A 99 18.31 21.97 5.72
N ARG A 100 18.30 22.81 4.67
CA ARG A 100 19.14 24.01 4.57
C ARG A 100 18.71 25.11 5.54
N GLU A 101 17.41 25.28 5.78
CA GLU A 101 16.89 26.20 6.79
C GLU A 101 17.32 25.75 8.21
N ASP A 102 17.27 24.45 8.50
CA ASP A 102 17.55 23.91 9.83
C ASP A 102 19.06 23.77 10.13
N ARG A 103 19.87 23.38 9.14
CA ARG A 103 21.28 22.99 9.32
C ARG A 103 22.26 23.93 8.60
N GLY A 104 21.77 24.89 7.83
CA GLY A 104 22.57 25.75 6.95
C GLY A 104 22.96 25.04 5.65
N ASP A 105 23.55 25.80 4.73
CA ASP A 105 24.14 25.20 3.52
C ASP A 105 25.31 24.29 3.91
N GLY A 106 25.20 23.01 3.54
CA GLY A 106 26.25 22.03 3.80
C GLY A 106 27.54 22.36 3.05
N ASP A 107 28.68 22.08 3.69
CA ASP A 107 30.00 22.23 3.08
C ASP A 107 30.56 20.83 2.76
N LEU A 108 30.57 20.49 1.47
CA LEU A 108 31.09 19.22 0.97
C LEU A 108 32.57 19.05 1.28
N ALA A 109 33.37 20.12 1.19
CA ALA A 109 34.80 20.04 1.50
C ALA A 109 34.99 19.70 2.98
N LYS A 110 34.19 20.30 3.86
CA LYS A 110 34.23 19.96 5.29
C LYS A 110 33.81 18.50 5.54
N LEU A 111 32.78 17.99 4.86
CA LEU A 111 32.33 16.62 4.99
C LEU A 111 33.39 15.61 4.51
N PHE A 112 33.95 15.82 3.32
CA PHE A 112 34.99 14.94 2.75
C PHE A 112 36.23 14.82 3.63
N HIS A 113 36.58 15.89 4.35
CA HIS A 113 37.72 15.91 5.25
C HIS A 113 37.35 15.65 6.72
N SER A 114 36.08 15.30 7.01
CA SER A 114 35.62 15.02 8.39
C SER A 114 35.86 13.58 8.85
N GLY A 115 36.14 12.66 7.92
CA GLY A 115 36.50 11.27 8.22
C GLY A 115 38.00 11.06 8.42
N ASP A 116 38.37 9.84 8.83
CA ASP A 116 39.76 9.41 8.95
C ASP A 116 40.41 9.28 7.56
N THR A 117 40.92 10.41 7.06
CA THR A 117 41.76 10.41 5.86
C THR A 117 43.10 9.77 6.19
N TRP A 118 43.49 8.75 5.45
CA TRP A 118 44.84 8.20 5.58
C TRP A 118 45.81 9.04 4.75
N ILE A 119 46.93 9.41 5.36
CA ILE A 119 48.04 10.05 4.64
C ILE A 119 48.83 8.92 3.99
N VAL A 120 48.98 8.96 2.66
CA VAL A 120 49.85 8.03 1.94
C VAL A 120 51.31 8.40 2.27
N PRO A 121 52.11 7.50 2.87
CA PRO A 121 53.52 7.77 3.18
C PRO A 121 54.34 8.06 1.92
N GLU A 122 55.31 8.97 2.02
CA GLU A 122 56.19 9.35 0.90
C GLU A 122 57.03 8.18 0.36
N ASP A 123 57.21 7.12 1.15
CA ASP A 123 57.94 5.90 0.81
C ASP A 123 57.05 4.76 0.27
N SER A 124 55.74 5.02 0.09
CA SER A 124 54.77 4.02 -0.42
C SER A 124 55.04 3.54 -1.84
N GLY A 125 55.99 4.17 -2.55
CA GLY A 125 56.29 3.89 -3.95
C GLY A 125 55.21 4.37 -4.92
N TRP A 126 54.13 4.98 -4.41
CA TRP A 126 53.09 5.61 -5.20
C TRP A 126 53.61 6.92 -5.79
N LYS A 127 53.47 7.10 -7.11
CA LYS A 127 53.84 8.35 -7.77
C LYS A 127 52.58 9.03 -8.32
N PRO A 128 52.41 10.35 -8.13
CA PRO A 128 51.24 11.08 -8.66
C PRO A 128 51.03 10.92 -10.17
N GLU A 129 52.11 10.71 -10.90
CA GLU A 129 52.15 10.47 -12.35
C GLU A 129 51.61 9.09 -12.78
N ASP A 130 51.35 8.17 -11.86
CA ASP A 130 50.66 6.89 -12.12
C ASP A 130 49.13 7.04 -12.17
N LEU A 131 48.60 8.21 -11.78
CA LEU A 131 47.19 8.53 -12.00
C LEU A 131 46.94 8.56 -13.52
N ARG A 132 46.17 7.59 -14.02
CA ARG A 132 45.58 7.74 -15.36
C ARG A 132 44.84 9.06 -15.37
N ALA A 133 45.23 9.95 -16.28
CA ALA A 133 44.51 11.18 -16.51
C ALA A 133 43.05 10.83 -16.79
N VAL A 134 42.16 11.14 -15.85
CA VAL A 134 40.73 11.14 -16.10
C VAL A 134 40.52 12.26 -17.12
N ALA A 135 39.89 11.95 -18.25
CA ALA A 135 39.55 12.97 -19.21
C ALA A 135 38.63 13.99 -18.52
N THR A 136 39.16 15.18 -18.21
CA THR A 136 38.42 16.29 -17.59
C THR A 136 37.71 17.14 -18.64
N GLU A 137 37.91 16.84 -19.93
CA GLU A 137 37.24 17.56 -21.00
C GLU A 137 35.84 16.98 -21.24
N PRO A 138 34.77 17.80 -21.10
CA PRO A 138 33.43 17.35 -21.39
C PRO A 138 33.33 16.95 -22.86
N SER A 139 32.73 15.79 -23.11
CA SER A 139 32.52 15.28 -24.47
C SER A 139 31.67 16.29 -25.27
N PRO A 140 32.12 16.77 -26.44
CA PRO A 140 31.39 17.76 -27.23
C PRO A 140 30.04 17.26 -27.75
N SER A 141 29.81 15.95 -27.69
CA SER A 141 28.62 15.28 -28.22
C SER A 141 27.46 15.17 -27.23
N THR A 142 27.66 15.52 -25.95
CA THR A 142 26.65 15.29 -24.91
C THR A 142 26.64 16.47 -23.94
N PRO A 143 25.62 17.34 -23.97
CA PRO A 143 25.35 18.19 -22.83
C PRO A 143 25.13 17.27 -21.62
N ASP A 144 25.63 17.63 -20.45
CA ASP A 144 25.35 16.89 -19.23
C ASP A 144 23.89 17.16 -18.83
N ILE A 145 23.00 16.29 -19.29
CA ILE A 145 21.56 16.27 -18.96
C ILE A 145 21.25 15.06 -18.07
N GLY A 146 22.26 14.47 -17.45
CA GLY A 146 22.05 13.40 -16.48
C GLY A 146 21.25 13.97 -15.30
N PRO A 147 20.13 13.35 -14.88
CA PRO A 147 19.64 13.60 -13.54
C PRO A 147 20.79 13.29 -12.58
N ASN A 148 20.96 14.08 -11.51
CA ASN A 148 21.93 13.77 -10.47
C ASN A 148 21.48 12.49 -9.76
N ILE A 149 22.00 11.33 -10.19
CA ILE A 149 21.58 9.98 -9.75
C ILE A 149 22.06 9.71 -8.30
N ASP A 150 22.99 10.52 -7.78
CA ASP A 150 23.72 10.22 -6.56
C ASP A 150 22.89 10.36 -5.26
N ALA A 151 21.67 10.93 -5.32
CA ALA A 151 20.76 11.00 -4.17
C ALA A 151 19.53 10.07 -4.31
N GLU A 152 19.27 9.51 -5.49
CA GLU A 152 18.25 8.47 -5.70
C GLU A 152 18.78 7.05 -5.44
N GLU A 153 20.10 6.87 -5.36
CA GLU A 153 20.73 5.58 -5.09
C GLU A 153 20.60 5.16 -3.62
N GLU A 154 20.69 6.06 -2.64
CA GLU A 154 20.65 5.67 -1.21
C GLU A 154 19.29 5.10 -0.75
N GLU A 155 18.15 5.70 -1.13
CA GLU A 155 16.81 5.21 -0.73
C GLU A 155 16.36 3.96 -1.51
N LYS A 156 16.72 3.86 -2.80
CA LYS A 156 16.53 2.63 -3.58
C LYS A 156 17.41 1.50 -3.04
N ASP A 157 18.64 1.81 -2.61
CA ASP A 157 19.53 0.84 -1.98
C ASP A 157 18.98 0.31 -0.68
N GLU A 158 18.34 1.12 0.16
CA GLU A 158 17.77 0.64 1.42
C GLU A 158 16.61 -0.34 1.22
N LEU A 159 15.64 0.00 0.37
CA LEU A 159 14.52 -0.90 0.06
C LEU A 159 14.97 -2.14 -0.72
N GLN A 160 15.88 -2.00 -1.67
CA GLN A 160 16.46 -3.15 -2.38
C GLN A 160 17.31 -4.02 -1.46
N SER A 161 18.08 -3.42 -0.54
CA SER A 161 18.82 -4.10 0.51
C SER A 161 17.88 -4.86 1.46
N LEU A 162 16.73 -4.28 1.80
CA LEU A 162 15.69 -4.96 2.57
C LEU A 162 15.13 -6.19 1.84
N MET A 163 14.94 -6.12 0.52
CA MET A 163 14.43 -7.26 -0.27
C MET A 163 15.36 -8.48 -0.20
N VAL A 164 16.67 -8.27 -0.12
CA VAL A 164 17.68 -9.36 -0.05
C VAL A 164 18.06 -9.75 1.38
N LYS A 165 17.76 -8.92 2.39
CA LYS A 165 17.98 -9.27 3.80
C LYS A 165 17.14 -10.49 4.19
N SER A 166 17.72 -11.31 5.06
CA SER A 166 17.08 -12.50 5.62
C SER A 166 16.00 -12.12 6.64
N ILE A 167 14.88 -12.86 6.65
CA ILE A 167 13.79 -12.73 7.64
C ILE A 167 14.31 -12.87 9.08
N SER A 168 15.37 -13.64 9.29
CA SER A 168 16.01 -13.80 10.60
C SER A 168 16.47 -12.50 11.27
N LYS A 169 16.64 -11.42 10.50
CA LYS A 169 16.98 -10.09 11.01
C LYS A 169 15.78 -9.29 11.51
N LEU A 170 14.55 -9.76 11.23
CA LEU A 170 13.33 -9.10 11.66
C LEU A 170 12.90 -9.60 13.04
N ASP A 171 12.45 -8.68 13.89
CA ASP A 171 11.77 -9.01 15.14
C ASP A 171 10.29 -9.29 14.86
N LEU A 172 10.03 -10.50 14.38
CA LEU A 172 8.68 -10.97 14.12
C LEU A 172 8.02 -11.48 15.41
N PRO A 173 6.70 -11.37 15.54
CA PRO A 173 5.96 -11.94 16.66
C PRO A 173 6.04 -13.47 16.65
N ASP A 174 5.96 -14.05 17.85
CA ASP A 174 5.77 -15.48 18.02
C ASP A 174 4.33 -15.87 17.61
N PRO A 175 4.14 -17.03 16.96
CA PRO A 175 2.81 -17.49 16.59
C PRO A 175 2.04 -17.95 17.84
N GLU A 176 0.75 -17.62 17.91
CA GLU A 176 -0.15 -18.29 18.85
C GLU A 176 -0.52 -19.66 18.27
N ILE A 177 -0.15 -20.71 19.00
CA ILE A 177 -0.30 -22.10 18.57
C ILE A 177 -1.55 -22.73 19.19
N VAL A 178 -2.31 -23.46 18.39
CA VAL A 178 -3.46 -24.29 18.80
C VAL A 178 -3.41 -25.67 18.13
N SER A 179 -4.16 -26.62 18.68
CA SER A 179 -4.34 -27.94 18.05
C SER A 179 -5.51 -27.93 17.07
N ALA A 180 -5.52 -28.87 16.12
CA ALA A 180 -6.64 -29.03 15.18
C ALA A 180 -7.98 -29.34 15.87
N GLU A 181 -7.93 -29.95 17.06
CA GLU A 181 -9.09 -30.30 17.88
C GLU A 181 -9.62 -29.14 18.73
N THR A 182 -8.92 -27.99 18.73
CA THR A 182 -9.39 -26.79 19.46
C THR A 182 -10.73 -26.34 18.88
N THR A 183 -11.72 -26.12 19.75
CA THR A 183 -13.05 -25.67 19.36
C THR A 183 -13.04 -24.19 18.96
N LEU A 184 -14.04 -23.81 18.16
CA LEU A 184 -14.08 -22.48 17.54
C LEU A 184 -14.35 -21.36 18.55
N ASP A 185 -15.12 -21.62 19.60
CA ASP A 185 -15.31 -20.70 20.74
C ASP A 185 -13.97 -20.34 21.40
N VAL A 186 -13.19 -21.36 21.80
CA VAL A 186 -11.87 -21.18 22.44
C VAL A 186 -10.90 -20.45 21.51
N ALA A 187 -10.95 -20.75 20.21
CA ALA A 187 -10.14 -20.09 19.20
C ALA A 187 -10.50 -18.60 19.04
N VAL A 188 -11.80 -18.28 18.97
CA VAL A 188 -12.28 -16.90 18.83
C VAL A 188 -11.95 -16.08 20.08
N ASP A 189 -12.15 -16.64 21.28
CA ASP A 189 -11.80 -15.97 22.54
C ASP A 189 -10.30 -15.65 22.59
N LYS A 190 -9.45 -16.62 22.26
CA LYS A 190 -7.98 -16.40 22.14
C LYS A 190 -7.65 -15.28 21.15
N MET A 191 -8.33 -15.23 20.00
CA MET A 191 -8.08 -14.21 18.99
C MET A 191 -8.53 -12.82 19.47
N GLN A 192 -9.66 -12.70 20.16
CA GLN A 192 -10.16 -11.44 20.69
C GLN A 192 -9.28 -10.92 21.83
N ASP A 193 -9.00 -11.77 22.82
CA ASP A 193 -8.22 -11.41 24.01
C ASP A 193 -6.81 -10.90 23.67
N LYS A 194 -6.18 -11.53 22.68
CA LYS A 194 -4.82 -11.20 22.24
C LYS A 194 -4.79 -10.30 21.01
N ASN A 195 -5.95 -9.88 20.49
CA ASN A 195 -6.08 -9.07 19.27
C ASN A 195 -5.31 -9.65 18.07
N LEU A 196 -5.49 -10.95 17.83
CA LEU A 196 -4.77 -11.72 16.80
C LEU A 196 -5.61 -11.87 15.53
N GLY A 197 -4.96 -11.70 14.38
CA GLY A 197 -5.59 -11.90 13.06
C GLY A 197 -5.60 -13.35 12.58
N CYS A 198 -4.81 -14.22 13.21
CA CYS A 198 -4.77 -15.66 12.91
C CYS A 198 -4.17 -16.49 14.06
N LEU A 199 -4.44 -17.80 14.03
CA LEU A 199 -3.84 -18.82 14.86
C LEU A 199 -3.09 -19.82 13.97
N VAL A 200 -1.95 -20.31 14.46
CA VAL A 200 -1.18 -21.37 13.79
C VAL A 200 -1.59 -22.71 14.37
N VAL A 201 -1.92 -23.66 13.50
CA VAL A 201 -2.34 -24.99 13.91
C VAL A 201 -1.16 -25.95 13.78
N THR A 202 -0.88 -26.70 14.84
CA THR A 202 0.19 -27.71 14.83
C THR A 202 -0.31 -29.12 15.07
N THR A 203 0.45 -30.09 14.60
CA THR A 203 0.30 -31.50 14.97
C THR A 203 0.77 -31.75 16.41
N GLU A 204 0.53 -32.94 16.95
CA GLU A 204 1.05 -33.39 18.24
C GLU A 204 2.59 -33.30 18.32
N ASP A 205 3.28 -33.52 17.19
CA ASP A 205 4.74 -33.38 17.07
C ASP A 205 5.22 -31.92 16.97
N SER A 206 4.33 -30.93 17.22
CA SER A 206 4.60 -29.48 17.12
C SER A 206 4.96 -29.00 15.70
N LYS A 207 4.66 -29.78 14.66
CA LYS A 207 4.88 -29.37 13.26
C LYS A 207 3.71 -28.56 12.74
N LEU A 208 3.98 -27.65 11.80
CA LEU A 208 2.95 -26.85 11.15
C LEU A 208 1.95 -27.75 10.41
N ALA A 209 0.68 -27.67 10.79
CA ALA A 209 -0.42 -28.41 10.17
C ALA A 209 -1.35 -27.50 9.37
N GLY A 210 -1.56 -26.28 9.84
CA GLY A 210 -2.52 -25.35 9.26
C GLY A 210 -2.40 -23.92 9.76
N ILE A 211 -3.17 -23.03 9.15
CA ILE A 211 -3.41 -21.67 9.64
C ILE A 211 -4.91 -21.40 9.66
N PHE A 212 -5.38 -20.77 10.74
CA PHE A 212 -6.76 -20.33 10.88
C PHE A 212 -6.78 -18.81 10.99
N ALA A 213 -7.32 -18.12 9.99
CA ALA A 213 -7.31 -16.66 9.93
C ALA A 213 -8.72 -16.09 9.78
N GLN A 214 -8.93 -14.90 10.34
CA GLN A 214 -10.24 -14.24 10.38
C GLN A 214 -10.86 -14.00 8.99
N GLY A 215 -10.02 -13.80 7.96
CA GLY A 215 -10.48 -13.56 6.59
C GLY A 215 -10.99 -14.82 5.89
N ASP A 216 -10.54 -15.99 6.33
CA ASP A 216 -10.88 -17.27 5.71
C ASP A 216 -12.19 -17.84 6.28
N ILE A 217 -12.60 -17.35 7.45
CA ILE A 217 -13.86 -17.72 8.09
C ILE A 217 -15.05 -17.38 7.17
N PHE A 218 -15.08 -16.18 6.59
CA PHE A 218 -16.25 -15.71 5.83
C PHE A 218 -16.60 -16.60 4.62
N SER A 219 -15.61 -17.18 3.94
CA SER A 219 -15.86 -18.07 2.79
C SER A 219 -16.30 -19.46 3.23
N GLN A 220 -15.83 -19.95 4.38
CA GLN A 220 -16.08 -21.31 4.86
C GLN A 220 -17.41 -21.46 5.59
N VAL A 221 -17.89 -20.38 6.22
CA VAL A 221 -19.11 -20.36 7.06
C VAL A 221 -20.35 -19.83 6.34
N ALA A 222 -20.19 -19.25 5.14
CA ALA A 222 -21.30 -18.73 4.35
C ALA A 222 -22.34 -19.82 4.03
N GLY A 223 -23.57 -19.65 4.52
CA GLY A 223 -24.69 -20.55 4.26
C GLY A 223 -24.73 -21.82 5.12
N LYS A 224 -23.92 -21.92 6.17
CA LYS A 224 -23.92 -23.05 7.11
C LYS A 224 -24.32 -22.59 8.51
N GLU A 225 -25.11 -23.40 9.22
CA GLU A 225 -25.24 -23.28 10.67
C GLU A 225 -23.97 -23.83 11.31
N ILE A 226 -23.27 -23.00 12.07
CA ILE A 226 -22.06 -23.38 12.79
C ILE A 226 -22.30 -23.26 14.28
N ASP A 227 -22.12 -24.38 14.97
CA ASP A 227 -22.04 -24.40 16.41
C ASP A 227 -20.57 -24.24 16.84
N LEU A 228 -20.29 -23.14 17.53
CA LEU A 228 -18.96 -22.75 17.96
C LEU A 228 -18.35 -23.75 18.96
N ASN A 229 -19.18 -24.47 19.72
CA ASN A 229 -18.72 -25.37 20.79
C ASN A 229 -18.33 -26.75 20.27
N SER A 230 -18.80 -27.13 19.08
CA SER A 230 -18.55 -28.46 18.49
C SER A 230 -17.72 -28.41 17.22
N THR A 231 -17.70 -27.27 16.52
CA THR A 231 -16.87 -27.08 15.33
C THR A 231 -15.41 -26.84 15.73
N THR A 232 -14.49 -27.57 15.12
CA THR A 232 -13.06 -27.45 15.43
C THR A 232 -12.32 -26.58 14.43
N VAL A 233 -11.22 -25.96 14.88
CA VAL A 233 -10.31 -25.16 14.06
C VAL A 233 -9.79 -25.99 12.88
N GLY A 234 -9.48 -27.26 13.07
CA GLY A 234 -8.99 -28.15 12.02
C GLY A 234 -9.94 -28.33 10.84
N SER A 235 -11.25 -28.19 11.07
CA SER A 235 -12.26 -28.30 10.00
C SER A 235 -12.37 -27.04 9.12
N LEU A 236 -11.89 -25.89 9.61
CA LEU A 236 -11.99 -24.59 8.94
C LEU A 236 -10.63 -23.98 8.56
N MET A 237 -9.52 -24.56 9.03
CA MET A 237 -8.18 -24.07 8.74
C MET A 237 -7.80 -24.27 7.27
N THR A 238 -6.88 -23.44 6.79
CA THR A 238 -6.10 -23.76 5.59
C THR A 238 -5.02 -24.77 5.96
N ALA A 239 -5.18 -26.02 5.50
CA ALA A 239 -4.20 -27.08 5.70
C ALA A 239 -2.96 -26.87 4.82
N ASP A 240 -1.80 -27.35 5.29
CA ASP A 240 -0.51 -27.26 4.60
C ASP A 240 -0.20 -25.85 4.03
N PRO A 241 -0.22 -24.80 4.88
CA PRO A 241 -0.07 -23.44 4.42
C PRO A 241 1.36 -23.19 3.93
N THR A 242 1.48 -22.32 2.93
CA THR A 242 2.78 -21.84 2.47
C THR A 242 3.56 -21.25 3.64
N SER A 243 4.75 -21.80 3.89
CA SER A 243 5.65 -21.39 4.97
C SER A 243 7.06 -21.15 4.45
N LEU A 244 7.84 -20.39 5.20
CA LEU A 244 9.22 -20.06 4.85
C LEU A 244 10.18 -20.40 5.99
N LYS A 245 11.45 -20.62 5.66
CA LYS A 245 12.51 -20.75 6.67
C LYS A 245 13.00 -19.38 7.12
N ARG A 246 13.62 -19.31 8.30
CA ARG A 246 14.25 -18.07 8.82
C ARG A 246 15.30 -17.46 7.89
N SER A 247 15.92 -18.26 7.03
CA SER A 247 16.93 -17.83 6.07
C SER A 247 16.36 -17.23 4.77
N ALA A 248 15.04 -17.30 4.57
CA ALA A 248 14.45 -16.79 3.34
C ALA A 248 14.57 -15.24 3.28
N PRO A 249 14.68 -14.66 2.08
CA PRO A 249 14.71 -13.21 1.92
C PRO A 249 13.37 -12.57 2.28
N ILE A 250 13.39 -11.38 2.86
CA ILE A 250 12.18 -10.61 3.19
C ILE A 250 11.37 -10.33 1.92
N GLY A 251 12.05 -10.03 0.80
CA GLY A 251 11.39 -9.84 -0.49
C GLY A 251 10.58 -11.06 -0.96
N HIS A 252 10.99 -12.27 -0.58
CA HIS A 252 10.24 -13.49 -0.88
C HIS A 252 8.92 -13.55 -0.09
N VAL A 253 8.92 -13.09 1.18
CA VAL A 253 7.69 -12.97 1.98
C VAL A 253 6.72 -12.00 1.32
N LEU A 254 7.20 -10.79 1.00
CA LEU A 254 6.40 -9.74 0.39
C LEU A 254 5.85 -10.16 -0.97
N HIS A 255 6.66 -10.87 -1.77
CA HIS A 255 6.24 -11.43 -3.05
C HIS A 255 5.09 -12.43 -2.89
N LEU A 256 5.20 -13.38 -1.94
CA LEU A 256 4.13 -14.35 -1.68
C LEU A 256 2.84 -13.68 -1.20
N MET A 257 2.95 -12.65 -0.34
CA MET A 257 1.79 -11.89 0.12
C MET A 257 1.11 -11.14 -1.03
N ALA A 258 1.87 -10.50 -1.90
CA ALA A 258 1.34 -9.74 -3.04
C ALA A 258 0.72 -10.65 -4.10
N LEU A 259 1.36 -11.77 -4.43
CA LEU A 259 0.95 -12.64 -5.53
C LEU A 259 -0.23 -13.55 -5.16
N HIS A 260 -0.24 -14.08 -3.92
CA HIS A 260 -1.26 -15.01 -3.46
C HIS A 260 -2.30 -14.38 -2.52
N GLY A 261 -2.16 -13.09 -2.19
CA GLY A 261 -3.06 -12.40 -1.26
C GLY A 261 -2.93 -12.86 0.20
N PHE A 262 -1.85 -13.58 0.54
CA PHE A 262 -1.63 -14.03 1.91
C PHE A 262 -1.37 -12.84 2.83
N ARG A 263 -2.04 -12.83 3.98
CA ARG A 263 -1.82 -11.78 5.00
C ARG A 263 -0.83 -12.21 6.08
N HIS A 264 -0.69 -13.52 6.26
CA HIS A 264 0.16 -14.13 7.26
C HIS A 264 0.91 -15.29 6.63
N ILE A 265 2.21 -15.40 6.92
CA ILE A 265 3.07 -16.50 6.44
C ILE A 265 3.82 -17.06 7.66
N PRO A 266 3.59 -18.34 8.03
CA PRO A 266 4.34 -19.00 9.07
C PRO A 266 5.83 -19.13 8.70
N ILE A 267 6.70 -18.83 9.66
CA ILE A 267 8.14 -19.05 9.54
C ILE A 267 8.50 -20.27 10.38
N VAL A 268 9.12 -21.28 9.76
CA VAL A 268 9.42 -22.58 10.38
C VAL A 268 10.92 -22.80 10.59
N ASP A 269 11.26 -23.64 11.56
CA ASP A 269 12.61 -24.21 11.73
C ASP A 269 12.87 -25.36 10.75
N ASP A 270 14.08 -25.95 10.80
CA ASP A 270 14.43 -27.11 9.95
C ASP A 270 13.64 -28.38 10.29
N GLY A 271 13.02 -28.44 11.47
CA GLY A 271 12.11 -29.51 11.89
C GLY A 271 10.66 -29.32 11.44
N GLY A 272 10.33 -28.21 10.77
CA GLY A 272 8.98 -27.86 10.35
C GLY A 272 8.11 -27.28 11.46
N ARG A 273 8.71 -26.82 12.57
CA ARG A 273 7.99 -26.21 13.69
C ARG A 273 7.84 -24.72 13.46
N PRO A 274 6.64 -24.14 13.62
CA PRO A 274 6.44 -22.71 13.46
C PRO A 274 7.11 -21.95 14.61
N VAL A 275 8.02 -21.05 14.26
CA VAL A 275 8.84 -20.31 15.22
C VAL A 275 8.58 -18.81 15.21
N LYS A 276 8.09 -18.25 14.10
CA LYS A 276 7.73 -16.84 13.94
C LYS A 276 6.57 -16.69 12.97
N LEU A 277 5.87 -15.57 13.01
CA LEU A 277 4.77 -15.26 12.10
C LEU A 277 5.04 -13.96 11.34
N ALA A 278 5.14 -14.04 10.02
CA ALA A 278 5.31 -12.86 9.18
C ALA A 278 3.96 -12.30 8.74
N SER A 279 3.79 -10.98 8.86
CA SER A 279 2.69 -10.21 8.26
C SER A 279 3.25 -8.90 7.73
N PHE A 280 2.54 -8.25 6.80
CA PHE A 280 2.96 -6.95 6.29
C PHE A 280 3.16 -5.93 7.42
N LYS A 281 2.23 -5.89 8.39
CA LYS A 281 2.33 -5.05 9.59
C LYS A 281 3.57 -5.35 10.43
N ALA A 282 3.89 -6.62 10.65
CA ALA A 282 5.06 -7.02 11.43
C ALA A 282 6.37 -6.66 10.73
N ILE A 283 6.42 -6.83 9.41
CA ILE A 283 7.59 -6.43 8.60
C ILE A 283 7.77 -4.92 8.68
N LEU A 284 6.72 -4.12 8.44
CA LEU A 284 6.82 -2.66 8.54
C LEU A 284 7.24 -2.19 9.94
N LYS A 285 6.71 -2.79 11.01
CA LYS A 285 7.13 -2.45 12.37
C LYS A 285 8.60 -2.75 12.63
N SER A 286 9.08 -3.90 12.14
CA SER A 286 10.46 -4.32 12.32
C SER A 286 11.45 -3.56 11.44
N VAL A 287 11.00 -3.06 10.27
CA VAL A 287 11.81 -2.26 9.35
C VAL A 287 11.79 -0.78 9.72
N GLY A 288 10.66 -0.26 10.22
CA GLY A 288 10.56 1.12 10.69
C GLY A 288 11.56 1.42 11.82
N GLY A 289 11.75 0.49 12.77
CA GLY A 289 12.81 0.60 13.78
C GLY A 289 14.23 0.31 13.26
N LEU A 290 14.39 0.03 11.96
CA LEU A 290 15.65 -0.20 11.25
C LEU A 290 15.99 0.95 10.29
N LEU A 291 15.03 1.87 10.08
CA LEU A 291 15.12 3.08 9.26
C LEU A 291 15.09 4.36 10.12
N ASP A 292 15.03 4.22 11.44
CA ASP A 292 15.28 5.25 12.46
C ASP A 292 16.77 5.25 12.86
#